data_AF-W2EJN2-F1
#
_entry.id   AF-W2EJN2-F1
#
_cell.length_a   1.000
_cell.length_b   1.000
_cell.length_c   1.000
_cell.angle_alpha   90.00
_cell.angle_beta   90.00
_cell.angle_gamma   90.00
#
_symmetry.space_group_name_H-M   'P 1'
#
loop_
_entity.id
_entity.type
_entity.pdbx_description
1 polymer ?
#
loop_
_entity_poly.entity_id
_entity_poly.type
_entity_poly.pdbx_seq_one_letter_code
_entity_poly.pdbx_strand_id
1 'polypeptide(L)'
;ALERLALRWATAAARSALVLDGRPGRAARLVVGTAPALLVPDRLASAAVEFLSTVDLSRLKVCPVAEGGCGWLFLDITRNGSRRWCAMADCGAQAKSRRLTERRRARRATGVSPKAGS
;
A
#
# COMPACT_ATOMS: atom_id res chain seq x y z
N ALA A 1 3.43 12.51 -0.90
CA ALA A 1 2.17 11.73 -0.82
C ALA A 1 1.48 11.90 0.53
N LEU A 2 2.22 11.75 1.64
CA LEU A 2 1.72 11.98 3.00
C LEU A 2 1.18 13.40 3.23
N GLU A 3 1.83 14.44 2.71
CA GLU A 3 1.32 15.82 2.78
C GLU A 3 -0.08 15.95 2.17
N ARG A 4 -0.29 15.42 0.95
CA ARG A 4 -1.63 15.43 0.32
C ARG A 4 -2.67 14.70 1.18
N LEU A 5 -2.30 13.59 1.80
CA LEU A 5 -3.17 12.88 2.73
C LEU A 5 -3.49 13.74 3.97
N ALA A 6 -2.48 14.39 4.55
CA ALA A 6 -2.64 15.27 5.71
C ALA A 6 -3.57 16.46 5.40
N LEU A 7 -3.41 17.10 4.24
CA LEU A 7 -4.32 18.17 3.81
C LEU A 7 -5.76 17.66 3.62
N ARG A 8 -5.94 16.50 2.97
CA ARG A 8 -7.27 15.90 2.77
C ARG A 8 -7.94 15.57 4.11
N TRP A 9 -7.18 14.97 5.02
CA TRP A 9 -7.64 14.67 6.37
C TRP A 9 -8.02 15.94 7.15
N ALA A 10 -7.19 16.99 7.10
CA ALA A 10 -7.51 18.26 7.75
C ALA A 10 -8.83 18.86 7.22
N THR A 11 -9.07 18.81 5.91
CA THR A 11 -10.35 19.27 5.34
C THR A 11 -11.54 18.39 5.77
N ALA A 12 -11.35 17.08 5.90
CA ALA A 12 -12.38 16.16 6.38
C ALA A 12 -12.68 16.40 7.87
N ALA A 13 -11.64 16.63 8.69
CA ALA A 13 -11.74 16.99 10.09
C ALA A 13 -12.52 18.31 10.27
N ALA A 14 -12.24 19.32 9.45
CA ALA A 14 -12.96 20.60 9.47
C ALA A 14 -14.47 20.46 9.14
N ARG A 15 -14.87 19.41 8.42
CA ARG A 15 -16.28 19.09 8.12
C ARG A 15 -16.88 18.04 9.05
N SER A 16 -16.15 17.62 10.08
CA SER A 16 -16.63 16.61 11.02
C SER A 16 -17.59 17.25 12.03
N ALA A 17 -18.56 16.47 12.49
CA ALA A 17 -19.51 16.91 13.51
C ALA A 17 -19.42 15.99 14.73
N LEU A 18 -19.54 16.57 15.92
CA LEU A 18 -19.71 15.81 17.13
C LEU A 18 -21.21 15.55 17.32
N VAL A 19 -21.62 14.29 17.25
CA VAL A 19 -22.99 13.86 17.51
C VAL A 19 -23.07 13.35 18.94
N LEU A 20 -23.96 13.94 19.75
CA LEU A 20 -24.16 13.49 21.12
C LEU A 20 -24.73 12.05 21.11
N ASP A 21 -24.17 11.20 21.95
CA ASP A 21 -24.60 9.81 22.11
C ASP A 21 -25.25 9.73 23.49
N GLY A 22 -26.52 9.33 23.55
CA GLY A 22 -27.30 9.32 24.79
C GLY A 22 -27.03 8.08 25.66
N ARG A 23 -26.04 7.26 25.30
CA ARG A 23 -25.75 5.99 25.97
C ARG A 23 -24.87 6.20 27.20
N PRO A 24 -25.15 5.51 28.32
CA PRO A 24 -24.27 5.54 29.48
C PRO A 24 -22.86 5.10 29.09
N GLY A 25 -21.85 5.90 29.47
CA GLY A 25 -20.44 5.64 29.15
C GLY A 25 -19.96 6.19 27.80
N ARG A 26 -20.82 6.79 26.97
CA ARG A 26 -20.41 7.44 25.73
C ARG A 26 -21.22 8.71 25.52
N ALA A 27 -20.64 9.87 25.85
CA ALA A 27 -21.34 11.15 25.76
C ALA A 27 -21.48 11.68 24.32
N ALA A 28 -20.55 11.31 23.44
CA ALA A 28 -20.54 11.80 22.07
C ALA A 28 -19.74 10.89 21.13
N ARG A 29 -19.97 11.08 19.83
CA ARG A 29 -19.26 10.42 18.74
C ARG A 29 -18.90 11.43 17.67
N LEU A 30 -17.64 11.41 17.24
CA LEU A 30 -17.21 12.17 16.07
C LEU A 30 -17.71 11.48 14.79
N VAL A 31 -18.41 12.21 13.94
CA VAL A 31 -18.80 11.80 12.60
C VAL A 31 -17.93 12.54 11.60
N VAL A 32 -17.05 11.79 10.92
CA VAL A 32 -16.14 12.33 9.92
C VAL A 32 -16.86 12.55 8.60
N GLY A 33 -16.71 13.76 8.05
CA GLY A 33 -17.22 14.14 6.73
C GLY A 33 -18.74 14.16 6.71
N THR A 34 -19.34 15.32 6.97
CA THR A 34 -20.80 15.48 6.96
C THR A 34 -21.36 15.96 5.62
N ALA A 35 -20.49 16.37 4.69
CA ALA A 35 -20.89 16.81 3.36
C ALA A 35 -21.16 15.62 2.43
N PRO A 36 -22.39 15.43 1.90
CA PRO A 36 -22.76 14.24 1.11
C PRO A 36 -21.83 13.95 -0.07
N ALA A 37 -21.44 14.99 -0.82
CA ALA A 37 -20.54 14.85 -1.96
C ALA A 37 -19.10 14.44 -1.60
N LEU A 38 -18.71 14.56 -0.33
CA LEU A 38 -17.34 14.31 0.16
C LEU A 38 -17.26 13.14 1.13
N LEU A 39 -18.37 12.44 1.39
CA LEU A 39 -18.41 11.32 2.34
C LEU A 39 -17.34 10.25 2.07
N VAL A 40 -17.22 9.81 0.81
CA VAL A 40 -16.26 8.78 0.41
C VAL A 40 -14.80 9.26 0.61
N PRO A 41 -14.36 10.39 0.02
CA PRO A 41 -12.97 10.84 0.22
C PRO A 41 -12.65 11.21 1.67
N ASP A 42 -13.61 11.76 2.43
CA ASP A 42 -13.39 12.14 3.83
C ASP A 42 -13.19 10.90 4.72
N ARG A 43 -14.02 9.87 4.55
CA ARG A 43 -13.85 8.60 5.26
C ARG A 43 -12.56 7.89 4.88
N LEU A 44 -12.19 7.92 3.59
CA LEU A 44 -10.95 7.32 3.12
C LEU A 44 -9.73 8.02 3.74
N ALA A 45 -9.72 9.36 3.77
CA ALA A 45 -8.62 10.11 4.38
C ALA A 45 -8.49 9.82 5.87
N SER A 46 -9.60 9.77 6.61
CA SER A 46 -9.58 9.43 8.04
C SER A 46 -9.16 7.99 8.32
N ALA A 47 -9.68 7.03 7.57
CA ALA A 47 -9.27 5.63 7.70
C ALA A 47 -7.77 5.45 7.36
N ALA A 48 -7.26 6.18 6.37
CA ALA A 48 -5.85 6.14 6.03
C ALA A 48 -4.96 6.74 7.12
N VAL A 49 -5.36 7.86 7.75
CA VAL A 49 -4.60 8.43 8.88
C VAL A 49 -4.65 7.52 10.11
N GLU A 50 -5.80 6.94 10.43
CA GLU A 50 -5.95 5.96 11.51
C GLU A 50 -5.07 4.73 11.27
N PHE A 51 -5.09 4.18 10.06
CA PHE A 51 -4.22 3.09 9.65
C PHE A 51 -2.74 3.46 9.82
N LEU A 52 -2.31 4.61 9.30
CA LEU A 52 -0.91 5.05 9.42
C LEU A 52 -0.48 5.35 10.86
N SER A 53 -1.42 5.64 11.75
CA SER A 53 -1.15 5.88 13.17
C SER A 53 -0.98 4.60 13.99
N THR A 54 -1.39 3.45 13.44
CA THR A 54 -1.36 2.15 14.14
C THR A 54 -0.29 1.20 13.61
N VAL A 55 0.23 1.44 12.41
CA VAL A 55 1.24 0.57 11.79
C VAL A 55 2.66 1.11 11.98
N ASP A 56 3.62 0.19 12.02
CA ASP A 56 5.03 0.52 11.89
C ASP A 56 5.33 0.97 10.45
N LEU A 57 5.54 2.27 10.26
CA LEU A 57 5.78 2.87 8.94
C LEU A 57 7.04 2.33 8.25
N SER A 58 8.01 1.77 8.99
CA SER A 58 9.19 1.13 8.38
C SER A 58 8.83 -0.14 7.59
N ARG A 59 7.67 -0.74 7.90
CA ARG A 59 7.12 -1.90 7.18
C ARG A 59 6.24 -1.50 6.00
N LEU A 60 5.91 -0.22 5.84
CA LEU A 60 5.14 0.25 4.71
C LEU A 60 6.06 0.42 3.49
N LYS A 61 5.78 -0.33 2.43
CA LYS A 61 6.62 -0.39 1.24
C LYS A 61 5.80 -0.14 -0.02
N VAL A 62 6.46 0.32 -1.08
CA VAL A 62 5.87 0.46 -2.41
C VAL A 62 6.33 -0.70 -3.28
N CYS A 63 5.40 -1.35 -3.98
CA CYS A 63 5.72 -2.42 -4.91
C CYS A 63 6.55 -1.86 -6.09
N PRO A 64 7.77 -2.39 -6.38
CA PRO A 64 8.71 -1.70 -7.26
C PRO A 64 8.33 -1.80 -8.74
N VAL A 65 7.85 -0.70 -9.31
CA VAL A 65 7.40 -0.62 -10.71
C VAL A 65 8.52 -0.93 -11.70
N ALA A 66 9.73 -0.42 -11.45
CA ALA A 66 10.90 -0.65 -12.31
C ALA A 66 11.21 -2.15 -12.53
N GLU A 67 10.82 -2.99 -11.59
CA GLU A 67 11.05 -4.43 -11.62
C GLU A 67 9.82 -5.24 -12.05
N GLY A 68 8.76 -4.57 -12.54
CA GLY A 68 7.50 -5.20 -12.95
C GLY A 68 6.45 -5.30 -11.84
N GLY A 69 6.62 -4.57 -10.73
CA GLY A 69 5.61 -4.42 -9.68
C GLY A 69 4.53 -3.40 -10.05
N CYS A 70 3.43 -3.39 -9.29
CA CYS A 70 2.26 -2.55 -9.59
C CYS A 70 2.31 -1.12 -9.01
N GLY A 71 3.32 -0.75 -8.22
CA GLY A 71 3.42 0.59 -7.60
C GLY A 71 2.49 0.82 -6.39
N TRP A 72 1.74 -0.19 -5.97
CA TRP A 72 0.85 -0.08 -4.81
C TRP A 72 1.63 -0.10 -3.50
N LEU A 73 1.11 0.63 -2.50
CA LEU A 73 1.56 0.53 -1.12
C LEU A 73 1.12 -0.81 -0.52
N PHE A 74 1.97 -1.42 0.29
CA PHE A 74 1.65 -2.63 1.04
C PHE A 74 2.39 -2.65 2.37
N LEU A 75 1.82 -3.34 3.36
CA LEU A 75 2.44 -3.56 4.65
C LEU A 75 3.22 -4.88 4.66
N ASP A 76 4.49 -4.83 5.04
CA ASP A 76 5.34 -6.00 5.18
C ASP A 76 5.11 -6.70 6.53
N ILE A 77 4.12 -7.59 6.52
CA ILE A 77 3.76 -8.45 7.65
C ILE A 77 4.67 -9.69 7.78
N THR A 78 5.73 -9.82 6.99
CA THR A 78 6.66 -10.95 7.14
C THR A 78 7.49 -10.82 8.41
N ARG A 79 7.89 -11.95 8.99
CA ARG A 79 8.66 -12.00 10.24
C ARG A 79 9.88 -11.07 10.20
N ASN A 80 10.63 -11.11 9.10
CA ASN A 80 11.89 -10.38 8.96
C ASN A 80 11.74 -9.05 8.20
N GLY A 81 10.52 -8.65 7.82
CA GLY A 81 10.33 -7.43 7.03
C GLY A 81 11.07 -7.49 5.68
N SER A 82 11.16 -8.66 5.06
CA SER A 82 11.95 -8.90 3.85
C SER A 82 11.12 -8.99 2.57
N ARG A 83 9.81 -8.74 2.63
CA ARG A 83 8.93 -8.77 1.48
C ARG A 83 9.25 -7.58 0.57
N ARG A 84 9.53 -7.89 -0.71
CA ARG A 84 9.80 -6.89 -1.76
C ARG A 84 8.56 -6.55 -2.59
N TRP A 85 7.59 -7.45 -2.68
CA TRP A 85 6.44 -7.35 -3.58
C TRP A 85 5.13 -7.32 -2.82
N CYS A 86 4.15 -6.55 -3.28
CA CYS A 86 2.83 -6.46 -2.64
C CYS A 86 2.13 -7.82 -2.54
N ALA A 87 2.33 -8.73 -3.49
CA ALA A 87 1.84 -10.10 -3.50
C ALA A 87 2.86 -11.00 -4.20
N MET A 88 3.19 -12.14 -3.58
CA MET A 88 4.09 -13.12 -4.20
C MET A 88 3.43 -13.80 -5.40
N ALA A 89 2.13 -14.10 -5.31
CA ALA A 89 1.36 -14.73 -6.38
C ALA A 89 1.25 -13.85 -7.63
N ASP A 90 1.14 -12.52 -7.45
CA ASP A 90 0.96 -11.59 -8.56
C ASP A 90 2.30 -10.98 -8.98
N CYS A 91 2.71 -9.88 -8.33
CA CYS A 91 3.91 -9.13 -8.70
C CYS A 91 5.20 -9.96 -8.55
N GLY A 92 5.27 -10.82 -7.53
CA GLY A 92 6.44 -11.68 -7.32
C GLY A 92 6.64 -12.72 -8.44
N ALA A 93 5.56 -13.35 -8.89
CA ALA A 93 5.59 -14.33 -9.98
C ALA A 93 5.89 -13.65 -11.33
N GLN A 94 5.26 -12.50 -11.60
CA GLN A 94 5.51 -11.71 -12.80
C GLN A 94 6.98 -11.28 -12.90
N ALA A 95 7.54 -10.73 -11.82
CA ALA A 95 8.94 -10.33 -11.78
C ALA A 95 9.89 -11.52 -11.97
N LYS A 96 9.59 -12.69 -11.39
CA LYS A 96 10.36 -13.93 -11.60
C LYS A 96 10.34 -14.37 -13.07
N SER A 97 9.16 -14.38 -13.70
CA SER A 97 8.98 -14.77 -15.09
C SER A 97 9.74 -13.85 -16.06
N ARG A 98 9.65 -12.53 -15.82
CA ARG A 98 10.38 -11.52 -16.59
C ARG A 98 11.90 -11.73 -16.52
N ARG A 99 12.46 -11.87 -15.31
CA ARG A 99 13.90 -12.10 -15.11
C ARG A 99 14.38 -13.38 -15.78
N LEU A 100 13.59 -14.46 -15.75
CA LEU A 100 13.91 -15.70 -16.44
C LEU A 100 13.96 -15.50 -17.96
N THR A 101 12.98 -14.79 -18.51
CA THR A 101 12.92 -14.47 -19.95
C THR A 101 14.12 -13.62 -20.38
N GLU A 102 14.45 -12.58 -19.62
CA GLU A 102 15.62 -11.71 -19.87
C GLU A 102 16.93 -12.52 -19.84
N ARG A 103 17.13 -13.38 -18.84
CA ARG A 103 18.30 -14.27 -18.75
C ARG A 103 18.39 -15.23 -19.94
N ARG A 104 17.27 -15.80 -20.37
CA ARG A 104 17.22 -16.70 -21.54
C ARG A 104 17.56 -15.94 -22.83
N ARG A 105 17.06 -14.72 -22.99
CA ARG A 105 17.39 -13.86 -24.14
C ARG A 105 18.87 -13.47 -24.14
N ALA A 106 19.41 -13.05 -23.00
CA ALA A 106 20.83 -12.71 -22.87
C ALA A 106 21.72 -13.90 -23.22
N ARG A 107 21.43 -15.10 -22.70
CA ARG A 107 22.16 -16.34 -23.03
C ARG A 107 22.13 -16.68 -24.53
N ARG A 108 20.98 -16.49 -25.19
CA ARG A 108 20.87 -16.67 -26.64
C ARG A 108 21.70 -15.63 -27.40
N ALA A 109 21.68 -14.37 -26.96
CA ALA A 109 22.42 -13.28 -27.58
C ALA A 109 23.94 -13.44 -27.42
N THR A 110 24.41 -13.97 -26.29
CA THR A 110 25.85 -14.17 -26.04
C THR A 110 26.40 -15.49 -26.59
N GLY A 111 25.57 -16.35 -27.19
CA GLY A 111 26.01 -17.63 -27.77
C GLY A 111 26.61 -18.65 -26.78
N VAL A 112 26.56 -18.38 -25.47
CA VAL A 112 27.16 -19.23 -24.44
C VAL A 112 26.21 -20.39 -24.12
N SER A 113 26.42 -21.53 -24.77
CA SER A 113 25.82 -22.80 -24.36
C SER A 113 26.33 -23.20 -22.96
N PRO A 114 25.46 -23.59 -22.02
CA PRO A 114 25.92 -24.14 -20.76
C PRO A 114 26.68 -25.45 -21.03
N LYS A 115 27.91 -25.58 -20.52
CA LYS A 115 28.60 -26.88 -20.48
C LYS A 115 27.66 -27.88 -19.81
N ALA A 116 27.28 -28.93 -20.54
CA ALA A 116 26.63 -30.10 -19.96
C ALA A 116 27.62 -30.68 -18.93
N GLY A 117 27.27 -30.60 -17.65
CA GLY A 117 28.03 -31.23 -16.58
C GLY A 117 27.83 -32.74 -16.63
N SER A 118 28.94 -33.46 -16.64
CA SER A 118 29.09 -34.92 -16.53
C SER A 118 28.55 -35.47 -15.21
#